data_AF-A0A3M1M3H7-F1
#
_entry.id   AF-A0A3M1M3H7-F1
#
_cell.length_a   1.000
_cell.length_b   1.000
_cell.length_c   1.000
_cell.angle_alpha   90.00
_cell.angle_beta   90.00
_cell.angle_gamma   90.00
#
_symmetry.space_group_name_H-M   'P 1'
#
loop_
_entity.id
_entity.type
_entity.pdbx_description
1 polymer ?
#
loop_
_entity_poly.entity_id
_entity_poly.type
_entity_poly.pdbx_seq_one_letter_code
_entity_poly.pdbx_strand_id
1 'polypeptide(L)'
;LEVEPLENEAMKEILPFTYAYVNQNNVPVYRHPAEGVVGAPPKRILEYGYLWVSVEGKVTYEGSEWYQINEEEYVPASTLTLYKPSRFRGILLPSQPATPFAWILRAVRPRLTPGGEVNPEAPLRRRYELVNILEARQIGDQVWYRIGPDQWINQVYVGKVEVTSRPPEVGPNEKWIDVNLFEQTLAAYEGDRMVYATLVSSGLPGWDTPPGLFRIWAKVKHGKMSGSVGKPDYYYLEDVPWTMYFNRDVALHGAYWHDSFGYRHSHGCVNLAPADAYWLFQWTTPYVGSDSPRVVYAKDNGTWVRVRER
;
A
#
# COMPACT_ATOMS: atom_id res chain seq x y z
N LEU A 1 -7.94 -18.64 -28.74
CA LEU A 1 -7.17 -17.39 -28.96
C LEU A 1 -5.83 -17.58 -28.30
N GLU A 2 -4.74 -17.15 -28.95
CA GLU A 2 -3.45 -17.08 -28.28
C GLU A 2 -3.43 -15.82 -27.42
N VAL A 3 -3.28 -15.99 -26.11
CA VAL A 3 -3.23 -14.89 -25.13
C VAL A 3 -1.76 -14.64 -24.83
N GLU A 4 -1.26 -13.48 -25.24
CA GLU A 4 0.09 -13.03 -24.94
C GLU A 4 0.16 -12.57 -23.48
N PRO A 5 0.96 -13.20 -22.60
CA PRO A 5 1.07 -12.77 -21.21
C PRO A 5 1.64 -11.35 -21.10
N LEU A 6 1.05 -10.54 -20.22
CA LEU A 6 1.58 -9.23 -19.88
C LEU A 6 2.42 -9.36 -18.61
N GLU A 7 3.72 -9.60 -18.75
CA GLU A 7 4.60 -9.74 -17.60
C GLU A 7 5.01 -8.37 -17.02
N ASN A 8 4.81 -8.18 -15.71
CA ASN A 8 5.38 -7.06 -14.97
C ASN A 8 6.77 -7.43 -14.47
N GLU A 9 7.75 -7.50 -15.37
CA GLU A 9 9.12 -7.97 -15.08
C GLU A 9 9.77 -7.30 -13.86
N ALA A 10 9.49 -6.02 -13.63
CA ALA A 10 10.07 -5.28 -12.51
C ALA A 10 9.51 -5.69 -11.13
N MET A 11 8.34 -6.33 -11.08
CA MET A 11 7.62 -6.67 -9.84
C MET A 11 7.08 -8.11 -9.86
N LYS A 12 7.50 -8.96 -10.80
CA LYS A 12 6.96 -10.32 -11.02
C LYS A 12 7.02 -11.21 -9.78
N GLU A 13 8.03 -11.02 -8.93
CA GLU A 13 8.18 -11.75 -7.66
C GLU A 13 7.27 -11.22 -6.54
N ILE A 14 6.78 -9.99 -6.67
CA ILE A 14 6.06 -9.23 -5.65
C ILE A 14 4.57 -9.12 -5.98
N LEU A 15 4.19 -9.03 -7.24
CA LEU A 15 2.82 -8.85 -7.68
C LEU A 15 2.39 -10.02 -8.56
N PRO A 16 1.27 -10.69 -8.23
CA PRO A 16 0.82 -11.86 -8.97
C PRO A 16 0.27 -11.52 -10.37
N PHE A 17 -0.10 -10.26 -10.62
CA PHE A 17 -0.74 -9.83 -11.86
C PHE A 17 -0.17 -8.50 -12.38
N THR A 18 -0.43 -8.24 -13.66
CA THR A 18 -0.45 -6.87 -14.20
C THR A 18 -1.78 -6.22 -13.85
N TYR A 19 -1.78 -4.92 -13.56
CA TYR A 19 -2.98 -4.21 -13.11
C TYR A 19 -3.29 -3.02 -14.02
N ALA A 20 -4.58 -2.72 -14.17
CA ALA A 20 -5.05 -1.61 -14.97
C ALA A 20 -6.19 -0.85 -14.30
N TYR A 21 -6.25 0.44 -14.57
CA TYR A 21 -7.38 1.29 -14.25
C TYR A 21 -8.42 1.21 -15.37
N VAL A 22 -9.70 1.05 -15.02
CA VAL A 22 -10.81 1.12 -15.99
C VAL A 22 -11.07 2.59 -16.29
N ASN A 23 -10.73 3.04 -17.50
CA ASN A 23 -10.72 4.46 -17.86
C ASN A 23 -12.04 4.97 -18.46
N GLN A 24 -13.04 4.09 -18.56
CA GLN A 24 -14.37 4.36 -19.11
C GLN A 24 -15.45 3.83 -18.16
N ASN A 25 -16.65 4.39 -18.25
CA ASN A 25 -17.81 3.90 -17.51
C ASN A 25 -18.57 2.86 -18.33
N ASN A 26 -19.23 1.92 -17.63
CA ASN A 26 -20.10 0.92 -18.24
C ASN A 26 -19.39 0.07 -19.30
N VAL A 27 -18.18 -0.40 -18.98
CA VAL A 27 -17.36 -1.20 -19.90
C VAL A 27 -17.95 -2.60 -20.02
N PRO A 28 -18.38 -3.03 -21.22
CA PRO A 28 -18.89 -4.37 -21.43
C PRO A 28 -17.76 -5.39 -21.38
N VAL A 29 -17.98 -6.46 -20.62
CA VAL A 29 -17.09 -7.62 -20.51
C VAL A 29 -17.71 -8.76 -21.31
N TYR A 30 -16.93 -9.38 -22.20
CA TYR A 30 -17.38 -10.44 -23.10
C TYR A 30 -16.71 -11.77 -22.77
N ARG A 31 -17.34 -12.89 -23.13
CA ARG A 31 -16.72 -14.22 -22.99
C ARG A 31 -15.63 -14.46 -24.03
N HIS A 32 -15.73 -13.77 -25.15
CA HIS A 32 -14.80 -13.86 -26.26
C HIS A 32 -14.82 -12.54 -27.06
N PRO A 33 -13.69 -12.02 -27.58
CA PRO A 33 -13.65 -10.80 -28.40
C PRO A 33 -14.66 -10.77 -29.56
N ALA A 34 -14.87 -11.91 -30.22
CA ALA A 34 -15.88 -12.05 -31.28
C ALA A 34 -17.29 -11.61 -30.85
N GLU A 35 -17.70 -11.86 -29.60
CA GLU A 35 -19.00 -11.39 -29.08
C GLU A 35 -19.09 -9.86 -29.10
N GLY A 36 -18.02 -9.18 -28.69
CA GLY A 36 -17.97 -7.72 -28.70
C GLY A 36 -17.90 -7.13 -30.11
N VAL A 37 -17.24 -7.81 -31.05
CA VAL A 37 -17.18 -7.39 -32.47
C VAL A 37 -18.57 -7.44 -33.12
N VAL A 38 -19.37 -8.48 -32.84
CA VAL A 38 -20.72 -8.61 -33.41
C VAL A 38 -21.80 -7.91 -32.58
N GLY A 39 -21.43 -7.27 -31.46
CA GLY A 39 -22.37 -6.57 -30.58
C GLY A 39 -23.31 -7.50 -29.81
N ALA A 40 -22.86 -8.71 -29.47
CA ALA A 40 -23.63 -9.63 -28.64
C ALA A 40 -23.82 -9.08 -27.20
N PRO A 41 -24.81 -9.57 -26.44
CA PRO A 41 -24.99 -9.15 -25.06
C PRO A 41 -23.75 -9.47 -24.20
N PRO A 42 -23.26 -8.50 -23.39
CA PRO A 42 -22.07 -8.72 -22.57
C PRO A 42 -22.33 -9.73 -21.44
N LYS A 43 -21.28 -10.44 -21.00
CA LYS A 43 -21.27 -11.31 -19.82
C LYS A 43 -21.59 -10.53 -18.55
N ARG A 44 -20.98 -9.35 -18.41
CA ARG A 44 -21.21 -8.38 -17.33
C ARG A 44 -20.78 -6.98 -17.77
N ILE A 45 -21.12 -5.99 -16.95
CA ILE A 45 -20.72 -4.60 -17.15
C ILE A 45 -19.86 -4.16 -15.97
N LEU A 46 -18.68 -3.59 -16.25
CA LEU A 46 -17.94 -2.82 -15.26
C LEU A 46 -18.59 -1.44 -15.17
N GLU A 47 -19.29 -1.19 -14.08
CA GLU A 47 -20.05 0.05 -13.85
C GLU A 47 -19.13 1.29 -13.71
N TYR A 48 -19.70 2.44 -13.38
CA TYR A 48 -18.97 3.68 -13.14
C TYR A 48 -18.31 3.70 -11.76
N GLY A 49 -17.17 4.37 -11.61
CA GLY A 49 -16.54 4.63 -10.29
C GLY A 49 -15.03 4.41 -10.26
N TYR A 50 -14.52 4.04 -9.07
CA TYR A 50 -13.10 3.72 -8.86
C TYR A 50 -12.83 2.23 -9.08
N LEU A 51 -12.60 1.84 -10.34
CA LEU A 51 -12.47 0.44 -10.75
C LEU A 51 -11.05 0.09 -11.22
N TRP A 52 -10.53 -1.01 -10.68
CA TRP A 52 -9.24 -1.58 -11.03
C TRP A 52 -9.35 -3.08 -11.24
N VAL A 53 -8.68 -3.56 -12.28
CA VAL A 53 -8.70 -4.96 -12.71
C VAL A 53 -7.29 -5.53 -12.79
N SER A 54 -7.18 -6.83 -12.56
CA SER A 54 -6.02 -7.62 -13.00
C SER A 54 -6.10 -7.85 -14.51
N VAL A 55 -4.96 -7.98 -15.16
CA VAL A 55 -4.86 -8.29 -16.58
C VAL A 55 -3.96 -9.52 -16.73
N GLU A 56 -4.55 -10.61 -17.22
CA GLU A 56 -3.87 -11.88 -17.46
C GLU A 56 -3.02 -11.82 -18.73
N GLY A 57 -3.54 -11.16 -19.75
CA GLY A 57 -2.83 -11.03 -21.02
C GLY A 57 -3.58 -10.23 -22.06
N LYS A 58 -2.96 -10.17 -23.24
CA LYS A 58 -3.43 -9.42 -24.39
C LYS A 58 -3.76 -10.39 -25.53
N VAL A 59 -4.81 -10.07 -26.28
CA VAL A 59 -5.21 -10.79 -27.48
C VAL A 59 -5.44 -9.80 -28.60
N THR A 60 -4.97 -10.13 -29.80
CA THR A 60 -5.38 -9.43 -31.03
C THR A 60 -6.44 -10.26 -31.75
N TYR A 61 -7.62 -9.69 -31.96
CA TYR A 61 -8.73 -10.33 -32.68
C TYR A 61 -9.27 -9.40 -33.76
N GLU A 62 -9.25 -9.85 -35.01
CA GLU A 62 -9.69 -9.09 -36.19
C GLU A 62 -9.08 -7.67 -36.26
N GLY A 63 -7.79 -7.55 -35.91
CA GLY A 63 -7.04 -6.29 -35.92
C GLY A 63 -7.31 -5.35 -34.73
N SER A 64 -8.20 -5.74 -33.81
CA SER A 64 -8.48 -5.01 -32.57
C SER A 64 -7.77 -5.66 -31.38
N GLU A 65 -7.26 -4.83 -30.46
CA GLU A 65 -6.62 -5.28 -29.24
C GLU A 65 -7.62 -5.45 -28.09
N TRP A 66 -7.49 -6.56 -27.37
CA TRP A 66 -8.32 -6.93 -26.23
C TRP A 66 -7.43 -7.33 -25.06
N TYR A 67 -7.90 -7.04 -23.85
CA TYR A 67 -7.28 -7.55 -22.63
C TYR A 67 -8.17 -8.63 -22.03
N GLN A 68 -7.54 -9.73 -21.62
CA GLN A 68 -8.17 -10.73 -20.77
C GLN A 68 -7.96 -10.32 -19.31
N ILE A 69 -9.06 -10.09 -18.59
CA ILE A 69 -9.04 -9.62 -17.20
C ILE A 69 -9.31 -10.75 -16.19
N ASN A 70 -9.99 -11.81 -16.63
CA ASN A 70 -10.20 -13.07 -15.93
C ASN A 70 -10.42 -14.20 -16.96
N GLU A 71 -10.51 -15.45 -16.50
CA GLU A 71 -10.95 -16.59 -17.30
C GLU A 71 -12.29 -16.30 -18.01
N GLU A 72 -12.25 -16.37 -19.36
CA GLU A 72 -13.39 -16.05 -20.23
C GLU A 72 -13.98 -14.64 -19.97
N GLU A 73 -13.13 -13.66 -19.69
CA GLU A 73 -13.52 -12.25 -19.55
C GLU A 73 -12.58 -11.33 -20.33
N TYR A 74 -13.10 -10.76 -21.41
CA TYR A 74 -12.37 -9.88 -22.30
C TYR A 74 -13.00 -8.50 -22.37
N VAL A 75 -12.16 -7.47 -22.40
CA VAL A 75 -12.55 -6.07 -22.62
C VAL A 75 -11.70 -5.45 -23.74
N PRO A 76 -12.22 -4.47 -24.50
CA PRO A 76 -11.41 -3.77 -25.48
C PRO A 76 -10.23 -3.06 -24.81
N ALA A 77 -9.03 -3.17 -25.36
CA ALA A 77 -7.81 -2.65 -24.73
C ALA A 77 -7.86 -1.14 -24.47
N SER A 78 -8.60 -0.39 -25.29
CA SER A 78 -8.81 1.05 -25.15
C SER A 78 -9.56 1.47 -23.88
N THR A 79 -10.27 0.54 -23.23
CA THR A 79 -11.04 0.78 -22.00
C THR A 79 -10.20 0.69 -20.73
N LEU A 80 -8.96 0.20 -20.85
CA LEU A 80 -8.03 0.03 -19.74
C LEU A 80 -6.80 0.91 -19.92
N THR A 81 -6.30 1.43 -18.81
CA THR A 81 -4.97 2.05 -18.74
C THR A 81 -4.10 1.20 -17.84
N LEU A 82 -3.13 0.50 -18.43
CA LEU A 82 -2.14 -0.27 -17.67
C LEU A 82 -1.41 0.65 -16.69
N TYR A 83 -1.30 0.21 -15.45
CA TYR A 83 -0.70 1.02 -14.39
C TYR A 83 0.62 0.41 -13.94
N LYS A 84 1.54 1.29 -13.54
CA LYS A 84 2.82 0.90 -12.92
C LYS A 84 2.70 1.14 -11.43
N PRO A 85 2.58 0.09 -10.61
CA PRO A 85 2.48 0.22 -9.16
C PRO A 85 3.71 0.94 -8.57
N SER A 86 3.54 1.47 -7.36
CA SER A 86 4.61 2.17 -6.66
C SER A 86 5.89 1.31 -6.55
N ARG A 87 7.02 1.96 -6.80
CA ARG A 87 8.36 1.39 -6.59
C ARG A 87 8.92 1.70 -5.19
N PHE A 88 8.17 2.46 -4.39
CA PHE A 88 8.52 2.73 -3.00
C PHE A 88 8.71 1.41 -2.25
N ARG A 89 9.68 1.41 -1.35
CA ARG A 89 9.94 0.32 -0.42
C ARG A 89 10.44 0.88 0.89
N GLY A 90 10.03 0.24 1.96
CA GLY A 90 10.60 0.41 3.28
C GLY A 90 12.05 -0.09 3.35
N ILE A 91 12.59 -0.06 4.56
CA ILE A 91 13.97 -0.46 4.83
C ILE A 91 14.02 -1.61 5.84
N LEU A 92 14.95 -2.53 5.60
CA LEU A 92 15.42 -3.47 6.61
C LEU A 92 16.40 -2.76 7.54
N LEU A 93 16.25 -3.00 8.84
CA LEU A 93 17.09 -2.41 9.87
C LEU A 93 18.00 -3.48 10.49
N PRO A 94 19.29 -3.52 10.15
CA PRO A 94 20.21 -4.54 10.67
C PRO A 94 20.50 -4.36 12.16
N SER A 95 20.52 -3.11 12.66
CA SER A 95 20.67 -2.75 14.07
C SER A 95 19.58 -1.76 14.53
N GLN A 96 19.43 -1.59 15.85
CA GLN A 96 18.41 -0.69 16.42
C GLN A 96 18.77 0.73 16.01
N PRO A 97 17.83 1.49 15.41
CA PRO A 97 18.12 2.88 15.07
C PRO A 97 18.40 3.66 16.35
N ALA A 98 19.57 4.29 16.41
CA ALA A 98 20.00 5.08 17.57
C ALA A 98 19.27 6.43 17.66
N THR A 99 18.77 6.93 16.53
CA THR A 99 18.01 8.16 16.42
C THR A 99 16.75 7.92 15.58
N PRO A 100 15.69 8.71 15.75
CA PRO A 100 14.57 8.71 14.83
C PRO A 100 15.04 9.02 13.39
N PHE A 101 14.27 8.54 12.42
CA PHE A 101 14.46 8.82 11.01
C PHE A 101 13.10 9.08 10.37
N ALA A 102 13.08 9.52 9.12
CA ALA A 102 11.85 9.80 8.42
C ALA A 102 12.00 9.67 6.91
N TRP A 103 10.87 9.48 6.23
CA TRP A 103 10.78 9.71 4.80
C TRP A 103 10.23 11.09 4.51
N ILE A 104 10.80 11.75 3.50
CA ILE A 104 10.23 12.98 2.93
C ILE A 104 8.92 12.64 2.21
N LEU A 105 7.82 13.28 2.57
CA LEU A 105 6.49 13.05 1.98
C LEU A 105 6.22 13.96 0.77
N ARG A 106 6.74 15.19 0.84
CA ARG A 106 6.64 16.18 -0.23
C ARG A 106 8.00 16.83 -0.45
N ALA A 107 8.38 17.00 -1.71
CA ALA A 107 9.65 17.60 -2.06
C ALA A 107 9.81 18.97 -1.37
N VAL A 108 10.95 19.18 -0.71
CA VAL A 108 11.17 20.34 0.15
C VAL A 108 12.65 20.70 0.17
N ARG A 109 12.94 22.00 0.15
CA ARG A 109 14.29 22.51 0.43
C ARG A 109 14.41 22.83 1.91
N PRO A 110 15.43 22.30 2.62
CA PRO A 110 15.67 22.65 4.02
C PRO A 110 15.91 24.14 4.24
N ARG A 111 15.70 24.58 5.48
CA ARG A 111 15.98 25.93 5.96
C ARG A 111 17.22 25.95 6.83
N LEU A 112 17.96 27.07 6.87
CA LEU A 112 19.16 27.21 7.71
C LEU A 112 18.81 27.14 9.21
N THR A 113 17.68 27.72 9.58
CA THR A 113 17.16 27.75 10.95
C THR A 113 15.70 27.30 10.96
N PRO A 114 15.21 26.74 12.08
CA PRO A 114 13.81 26.34 12.20
C PRO A 114 12.92 27.59 12.09
N GLY A 115 11.94 27.57 11.18
CA GLY A 115 11.06 28.71 10.92
C GLY A 115 11.68 29.86 10.10
N GLY A 116 12.99 29.80 9.79
CA GLY A 116 13.68 30.84 9.00
C GLY A 116 13.31 30.84 7.52
N GLU A 117 14.06 31.52 6.65
CA GLU A 117 13.82 31.48 5.21
C GLU A 117 14.30 30.17 4.56
N VAL A 118 13.74 29.84 3.39
CA VAL A 118 14.22 28.70 2.60
C VAL A 118 15.66 28.96 2.16
N ASN A 119 16.53 27.97 2.34
CA ASN A 119 17.91 28.07 1.87
C ASN A 119 17.97 27.69 0.37
N PRO A 120 18.24 28.64 -0.56
CA PRO A 120 18.32 28.33 -1.99
C PRO A 120 19.48 27.39 -2.33
N GLU A 121 20.54 27.38 -1.52
CA GLU A 121 21.71 26.52 -1.68
C GLU A 121 21.50 25.10 -1.12
N ALA A 122 20.47 24.90 -0.29
CA ALA A 122 20.19 23.57 0.26
C ALA A 122 19.66 22.62 -0.83
N PRO A 123 20.12 21.36 -0.87
CA PRO A 123 19.66 20.39 -1.85
C PRO A 123 18.15 20.15 -1.68
N LEU A 124 17.44 20.04 -2.82
CA LEU A 124 16.04 19.63 -2.82
C LEU A 124 15.93 18.19 -2.35
N ARG A 125 15.27 17.98 -1.21
CA ARG A 125 14.95 16.65 -0.69
C ARG A 125 13.72 16.12 -1.42
N ARG A 126 13.83 14.93 -2.00
CA ARG A 126 12.77 14.37 -2.85
C ARG A 126 11.83 13.49 -2.05
N ARG A 127 10.59 13.33 -2.52
CA ARG A 127 9.64 12.37 -1.93
C ARG A 127 10.28 10.98 -1.83
N TYR A 128 10.04 10.31 -0.70
CA TYR A 128 10.60 9.03 -0.28
C TYR A 128 12.12 9.00 -0.06
N GLU A 129 12.78 10.14 -0.05
CA GLU A 129 14.14 10.21 0.46
C GLU A 129 14.14 9.93 1.97
N LEU A 130 15.03 9.05 2.41
CA LEU A 130 15.21 8.72 3.82
C LEU A 130 16.18 9.72 4.46
N VAL A 131 15.81 10.27 5.62
CA VAL A 131 16.63 11.22 6.38
C VAL A 131 16.66 10.85 7.86
N ASN A 132 17.79 11.08 8.52
CA ASN A 132 17.88 10.98 9.98
C ASN A 132 17.36 12.25 10.63
N ILE A 133 16.75 12.14 11.81
CA ILE A 133 16.37 13.28 12.64
C ILE A 133 17.39 13.41 13.76
N LEU A 134 18.20 14.47 13.68
CA LEU A 134 19.30 14.73 14.61
C LEU A 134 18.86 15.59 15.80
N GLU A 135 17.81 16.38 15.61
CA GLU A 135 17.30 17.33 16.61
C GLU A 135 15.85 17.71 16.26
N ALA A 136 15.04 17.96 17.28
CA ALA A 136 13.70 18.54 17.12
C ALA A 136 13.61 19.86 17.89
N ARG A 137 13.01 20.88 17.28
CA ARG A 137 12.74 22.17 17.92
C ARG A 137 11.29 22.59 17.69
N GLN A 138 10.64 23.02 18.76
CA GLN A 138 9.32 23.63 18.71
C GLN A 138 9.47 25.14 18.47
N ILE A 139 8.90 25.65 17.39
CA ILE A 139 8.80 27.09 17.10
C ILE A 139 7.32 27.42 16.91
N GLY A 140 6.73 28.13 17.87
CA GLY A 140 5.29 28.36 17.91
C GLY A 140 4.53 27.03 18.04
N ASP A 141 3.60 26.77 17.13
CA ASP A 141 2.82 25.53 17.02
C ASP A 141 3.48 24.45 16.13
N GLN A 142 4.63 24.77 15.52
CA GLN A 142 5.30 23.89 14.57
C GLN A 142 6.54 23.21 15.17
N VAL A 143 6.65 21.91 14.93
CA VAL A 143 7.89 21.15 15.16
C VAL A 143 8.75 21.22 13.90
N TRP A 144 10.04 21.48 14.09
CA TRP A 144 11.07 21.46 13.06
C TRP A 144 12.11 20.40 13.39
N TYR A 145 12.50 19.62 12.39
CA TYR A 145 13.52 18.58 12.49
C TYR A 145 14.80 19.01 11.78
N ARG A 146 15.93 18.86 12.46
CA ARG A 146 17.25 19.00 11.85
C ARG A 146 17.66 17.67 11.23
N ILE A 147 17.87 17.67 9.92
CA ILE A 147 18.20 16.47 9.13
C ILE A 147 19.66 16.45 8.65
N GLY A 148 20.42 17.50 8.95
CA GLY A 148 21.82 17.67 8.60
C GLY A 148 22.38 18.97 9.18
N PRO A 149 23.67 19.29 8.94
CA PRO A 149 24.23 20.60 9.26
C PRO A 149 23.42 21.70 8.57
N ASP A 150 22.89 22.64 9.36
CA ASP A 150 22.09 23.78 8.88
C ASP A 150 20.94 23.42 7.93
N GLN A 151 20.31 22.27 8.17
CA GLN A 151 19.19 21.76 7.38
C GLN A 151 18.01 21.40 8.27
N TRP A 152 17.05 22.30 8.33
CA TRP A 152 15.81 22.16 9.07
C TRP A 152 14.61 21.98 8.14
N ILE A 153 13.77 21.00 8.45
CA ILE A 153 12.52 20.74 7.74
C ILE A 153 11.38 20.71 8.76
N ASN A 154 10.24 21.30 8.40
CA ASN A 154 9.04 21.26 9.23
C ASN A 154 8.46 19.83 9.25
N GLN A 155 7.98 19.37 10.41
CA GLN A 155 7.43 18.02 10.59
C GLN A 155 6.38 17.62 9.54
N VAL A 156 5.60 18.57 9.00
CA VAL A 156 4.52 18.27 8.04
C VAL A 156 5.02 17.73 6.70
N TYR A 157 6.32 17.81 6.43
CA TYR A 157 6.94 17.30 5.21
C TYR A 157 7.49 15.89 5.35
N VAL A 158 7.41 15.28 6.53
CA VAL A 158 8.04 13.98 6.80
C VAL A 158 7.10 13.03 7.51
N GLY A 159 7.26 11.73 7.27
CA GLY A 159 6.65 10.66 8.07
C GLY A 159 7.71 10.09 8.98
N LYS A 160 7.69 10.45 10.27
CA LYS A 160 8.72 10.06 11.25
C LYS A 160 8.50 8.62 11.73
N VAL A 161 9.61 7.91 11.87
CA VAL A 161 9.72 6.63 12.57
C VAL A 161 10.67 6.78 13.74
N GLU A 162 10.23 6.31 14.90
CA GLU A 162 11.03 6.23 16.10
C GLU A 162 10.78 4.91 16.81
N VAL A 163 11.75 4.49 17.62
CA VAL A 163 11.60 3.29 18.44
C VAL A 163 10.51 3.53 19.47
N THR A 164 9.55 2.62 19.56
CA THR A 164 8.52 2.61 20.59
C THR A 164 8.67 1.38 21.47
N SER A 165 8.15 1.45 22.70
CA SER A 165 8.12 0.31 23.60
C SER A 165 7.12 -0.75 23.12
N ARG A 166 7.50 -2.02 23.30
CA ARG A 166 6.62 -3.16 23.09
C ARG A 166 5.40 -3.08 24.02
N PRO A 167 4.18 -3.34 23.52
CA PRO A 167 3.00 -3.43 24.38
C PRO A 167 3.17 -4.53 25.44
N PRO A 168 2.68 -4.33 26.68
CA PRO A 168 2.81 -5.33 27.75
C PRO A 168 2.26 -6.72 27.40
N GLU A 169 1.23 -6.78 26.55
CA GLU A 169 0.55 -8.01 26.13
C GLU A 169 1.33 -8.82 25.09
N VAL A 170 2.25 -8.19 24.36
CA VAL A 170 3.10 -8.85 23.37
C VAL A 170 4.26 -9.50 24.13
N GLY A 171 4.52 -10.79 23.97
CA GLY A 171 5.62 -11.48 24.64
C GLY A 171 7.02 -10.97 24.22
N PRO A 172 8.07 -11.20 25.03
CA PRO A 172 9.40 -10.63 24.82
C PRO A 172 10.10 -11.06 23.53
N ASN A 173 9.69 -12.18 22.93
CA ASN A 173 10.23 -12.69 21.68
C ASN A 173 9.19 -12.73 20.55
N GLU A 174 8.00 -12.15 20.77
CA GLU A 174 6.94 -12.17 19.77
C GLU A 174 7.18 -11.11 18.69
N LYS A 175 6.70 -11.42 17.49
CA LYS A 175 6.63 -10.47 16.38
C LYS A 175 5.45 -9.53 16.60
N TRP A 176 5.65 -8.25 16.33
CA TRP A 176 4.58 -7.26 16.34
C TRP A 176 4.82 -6.11 15.38
N ILE A 177 3.74 -5.45 15.01
CA ILE A 177 3.71 -4.32 14.10
C ILE A 177 3.19 -3.09 14.86
N ASP A 178 3.84 -1.95 14.72
CA ASP A 178 3.37 -0.64 15.16
C ASP A 178 2.93 0.19 13.95
N VAL A 179 1.64 0.52 13.87
CA VAL A 179 1.09 1.44 12.87
C VAL A 179 0.82 2.78 13.55
N ASN A 180 1.50 3.83 13.10
CA ASN A 180 1.31 5.19 13.57
C ASN A 180 0.41 5.97 12.60
N LEU A 181 -0.82 6.28 13.03
CA LEU A 181 -1.81 6.99 12.23
C LEU A 181 -1.56 8.50 12.13
N PHE A 182 -0.72 9.09 12.97
CA PHE A 182 -0.32 10.49 12.82
C PHE A 182 0.83 10.65 11.83
N GLU A 183 1.87 9.83 11.98
CA GLU A 183 3.04 9.88 11.09
C GLU A 183 2.84 9.14 9.76
N GLN A 184 1.76 8.34 9.65
CA GLN A 184 1.49 7.44 8.52
C GLN A 184 2.68 6.51 8.24
N THR A 185 3.19 5.89 9.30
CA THR A 185 4.33 4.97 9.26
C THR A 185 3.98 3.61 9.87
N LEU A 186 4.76 2.60 9.51
CA LEU A 186 4.73 1.27 10.10
C LEU A 186 6.14 0.86 10.51
N ALA A 187 6.29 0.31 11.71
CA ALA A 187 7.50 -0.37 12.16
C ALA A 187 7.18 -1.81 12.56
N ALA A 188 8.01 -2.76 12.12
CA ALA A 188 7.91 -4.17 12.49
C ALA A 188 9.02 -4.54 13.47
N TYR A 189 8.69 -5.35 14.47
CA TYR A 189 9.54 -5.66 15.60
C TYR A 189 9.59 -7.17 15.88
N GLU A 190 10.76 -7.64 16.33
CA GLU A 190 10.95 -8.93 16.99
C GLU A 190 11.37 -8.67 18.44
N GLY A 191 10.46 -8.92 19.40
CA GLY A 191 10.65 -8.42 20.76
C GLY A 191 10.75 -6.89 20.77
N ASP A 192 11.83 -6.34 21.31
CA ASP A 192 12.06 -4.88 21.33
C ASP A 192 12.89 -4.38 20.12
N ARG A 193 13.29 -5.30 19.23
CA ARG A 193 14.18 -5.03 18.10
C ARG A 193 13.39 -4.62 16.86
N MET A 194 13.53 -3.38 16.40
CA MET A 194 12.92 -2.92 15.15
C MET A 194 13.67 -3.52 13.94
N VAL A 195 13.01 -4.36 13.16
CA VAL A 195 13.62 -5.09 12.03
C VAL A 195 13.27 -4.50 10.67
N TYR A 196 12.16 -3.75 10.60
CA TYR A 196 11.69 -3.14 9.36
C TYR A 196 10.90 -1.88 9.62
N ALA A 197 10.92 -0.93 8.68
CA ALA A 197 10.06 0.24 8.73
C ALA A 197 9.64 0.69 7.32
N THR A 198 8.44 1.26 7.20
CA THR A 198 7.93 1.83 5.96
C THR A 198 6.90 2.94 6.20
N LEU A 199 6.42 3.57 5.11
CA LEU A 199 5.24 4.43 5.08
C LEU A 199 3.97 3.61 4.81
N VAL A 200 2.83 4.11 5.30
CA VAL A 200 1.50 3.52 5.05
C VAL A 200 0.51 4.59 4.58
N SER A 201 -0.65 4.14 4.11
CA SER A 201 -1.82 4.99 3.88
C SER A 201 -3.04 4.40 4.58
N SER A 202 -3.44 4.99 5.69
CA SER A 202 -4.59 4.54 6.51
C SER A 202 -5.92 5.20 6.10
N GLY A 203 -6.96 4.95 6.89
CA GLY A 203 -8.33 5.42 6.67
C GLY A 203 -8.48 6.93 6.56
N LEU A 204 -9.26 7.37 5.57
CA LEU A 204 -9.69 8.77 5.43
C LEU A 204 -10.61 9.18 6.60
N PRO A 205 -10.75 10.49 6.89
CA PRO A 205 -11.74 10.95 7.87
C PRO A 205 -13.15 10.44 7.54
N GLY A 206 -13.84 9.84 8.52
CA GLY A 206 -15.14 9.18 8.33
C GLY A 206 -15.04 7.71 7.92
N TRP A 207 -13.83 7.25 7.58
CA TRP A 207 -13.44 5.87 7.34
C TRP A 207 -12.18 5.51 8.14
N ASP A 208 -12.10 6.03 9.37
CA ASP A 208 -10.90 5.98 10.18
C ASP A 208 -10.46 4.53 10.50
N THR A 209 -9.16 4.29 10.46
CA THR A 209 -8.59 3.03 10.94
C THR A 209 -8.67 3.01 12.48
N PRO A 210 -9.33 2.02 13.10
CA PRO A 210 -9.52 2.01 14.54
C PRO A 210 -8.21 1.76 15.30
N PRO A 211 -7.85 2.59 16.29
CA PRO A 211 -6.71 2.34 17.16
C PRO A 211 -6.98 1.13 18.08
N GLY A 212 -5.92 0.47 18.54
CA GLY A 212 -6.01 -0.67 19.44
C GLY A 212 -4.84 -1.64 19.28
N LEU A 213 -4.92 -2.76 20.03
CA LEU A 213 -4.00 -3.87 19.92
C LEU A 213 -4.75 -5.10 19.44
N PHE A 214 -4.29 -5.68 18.34
CA PHE A 214 -4.97 -6.74 17.61
C PHE A 214 -3.99 -7.85 17.23
N ARG A 215 -4.52 -8.94 16.64
CA ARG A 215 -3.72 -9.99 16.01
C ARG A 215 -4.21 -10.24 14.61
N ILE A 216 -3.29 -10.54 13.69
CA ILE A 216 -3.64 -11.01 12.36
C ILE A 216 -4.46 -12.31 12.51
N TRP A 217 -5.72 -12.29 12.07
CA TRP A 217 -6.61 -13.43 12.17
C TRP A 217 -6.79 -14.17 10.84
N ALA A 218 -6.48 -13.52 9.71
CA ALA A 218 -6.43 -14.19 8.41
C ALA A 218 -5.47 -13.51 7.44
N LYS A 219 -4.97 -14.30 6.49
CA LYS A 219 -4.11 -13.87 5.40
C LYS A 219 -4.67 -14.35 4.07
N VAL A 220 -4.69 -13.48 3.07
CA VAL A 220 -5.18 -13.77 1.72
C VAL A 220 -4.10 -13.36 0.71
N LYS A 221 -3.66 -14.32 -0.12
CA LYS A 221 -2.61 -14.09 -1.14
C LYS A 221 -3.02 -12.98 -2.12
N HIS A 222 -4.23 -13.07 -2.64
CA HIS A 222 -4.89 -12.02 -3.42
C HIS A 222 -6.40 -12.24 -3.38
N GLY A 223 -7.17 -11.16 -3.50
CA GLY A 223 -8.63 -11.25 -3.59
C GLY A 223 -9.29 -9.91 -3.88
N LYS A 224 -10.54 -9.97 -4.33
CA LYS A 224 -11.34 -8.78 -4.62
C LYS A 224 -11.66 -8.01 -3.34
N MET A 225 -11.51 -6.68 -3.38
CA MET A 225 -12.08 -5.74 -2.42
C MET A 225 -13.04 -4.79 -3.14
N SER A 226 -14.28 -4.71 -2.67
CA SER A 226 -15.30 -3.83 -3.25
C SER A 226 -16.26 -3.35 -2.18
N GLY A 227 -16.74 -2.12 -2.28
CA GLY A 227 -17.69 -1.54 -1.32
C GLY A 227 -18.56 -0.47 -1.95
N SER A 228 -19.67 -0.13 -1.29
CA SER A 228 -20.54 0.99 -1.65
C SER A 228 -21.17 0.93 -3.05
N VAL A 229 -21.56 -0.26 -3.51
CA VAL A 229 -22.26 -0.44 -4.81
C VAL A 229 -23.44 0.52 -4.95
N GLY A 230 -23.49 1.25 -6.06
CA GLY A 230 -24.55 2.23 -6.36
C GLY A 230 -24.46 3.55 -5.59
N LYS A 231 -23.38 3.80 -4.84
CA LYS A 231 -23.14 5.06 -4.10
C LYS A 231 -21.94 5.83 -4.64
N PRO A 232 -21.80 7.14 -4.32
CA PRO A 232 -20.70 7.97 -4.81
C PRO A 232 -19.29 7.49 -4.44
N ASP A 233 -19.17 6.71 -3.36
CA ASP A 233 -17.94 6.13 -2.82
C ASP A 233 -17.69 4.69 -3.31
N TYR A 234 -18.39 4.24 -4.35
CA TYR A 234 -18.20 2.91 -4.93
C TYR A 234 -16.75 2.70 -5.39
N TYR A 235 -16.19 1.56 -4.98
CA TYR A 235 -14.90 1.08 -5.45
C TYR A 235 -14.94 -0.42 -5.76
N TYR A 236 -14.14 -0.81 -6.75
CA TYR A 236 -13.88 -2.20 -7.11
C TYR A 236 -12.38 -2.36 -7.37
N LEU A 237 -11.75 -3.22 -6.59
CA LEU A 237 -10.32 -3.52 -6.68
C LEU A 237 -10.18 -5.02 -6.84
N GLU A 238 -9.81 -5.46 -8.03
CA GLU A 238 -9.56 -6.86 -8.31
C GLU A 238 -8.20 -7.29 -7.77
N ASP A 239 -8.11 -8.53 -7.29
CA ASP A 239 -6.88 -9.18 -6.84
C ASP A 239 -5.93 -8.31 -6.01
N VAL A 240 -6.47 -7.67 -4.97
CA VAL A 240 -5.71 -6.95 -3.94
C VAL A 240 -4.76 -7.94 -3.26
N PRO A 241 -3.44 -7.76 -3.39
CA PRO A 241 -2.48 -8.77 -2.95
C PRO A 241 -2.10 -8.61 -1.47
N TRP A 242 -1.61 -9.71 -0.89
CA TRP A 242 -0.94 -9.74 0.41
C TRP A 242 -1.76 -9.19 1.57
N THR A 243 -3.05 -9.53 1.61
CA THR A 243 -3.96 -9.01 2.62
C THR A 243 -3.79 -9.75 3.95
N MET A 244 -3.65 -9.00 5.05
CA MET A 244 -3.49 -9.48 6.42
C MET A 244 -4.56 -8.82 7.29
N TYR A 245 -5.68 -9.50 7.50
CA TYR A 245 -6.78 -9.01 8.34
C TYR A 245 -6.42 -9.11 9.81
N PHE A 246 -6.62 -8.02 10.57
CA PHE A 246 -6.30 -7.97 12.00
C PHE A 246 -7.47 -7.48 12.87
N ASN A 247 -8.45 -6.77 12.31
CA ASN A 247 -9.64 -6.34 13.05
C ASN A 247 -10.87 -6.35 12.17
N ARG A 248 -11.70 -7.40 12.26
CA ARG A 248 -12.84 -7.61 11.36
C ARG A 248 -12.39 -7.45 9.90
N ASP A 249 -13.04 -6.59 9.14
CA ASP A 249 -12.74 -6.26 7.74
C ASP A 249 -11.54 -5.31 7.55
N VAL A 250 -10.94 -4.79 8.62
CA VAL A 250 -9.71 -3.97 8.55
C VAL A 250 -8.47 -4.84 8.41
N ALA A 251 -7.67 -4.54 7.39
CA ALA A 251 -6.45 -5.27 7.04
C ALA A 251 -5.27 -4.36 6.71
N LEU A 252 -4.07 -4.92 6.82
CA LEU A 252 -2.88 -4.45 6.12
C LEU A 252 -2.87 -5.12 4.73
N HIS A 253 -2.66 -4.41 3.63
CA HIS A 253 -2.58 -5.04 2.30
C HIS A 253 -1.78 -4.21 1.29
N GLY A 254 -1.37 -4.85 0.19
CA GLY A 254 -0.71 -4.16 -0.92
C GLY A 254 -1.69 -3.29 -1.69
N ALA A 255 -1.37 -2.02 -1.87
CA ALA A 255 -2.12 -1.10 -2.71
C ALA A 255 -1.37 -0.87 -4.02
N TYR A 256 -1.79 -1.56 -5.09
CA TYR A 256 -1.17 -1.43 -6.41
C TYR A 256 -1.66 -0.19 -7.18
N TRP A 257 -2.77 0.42 -6.75
CA TRP A 257 -3.52 1.46 -7.48
C TRP A 257 -3.09 2.91 -7.19
N HIS A 258 -2.20 3.13 -6.22
CA HIS A 258 -1.73 4.49 -5.89
C HIS A 258 -0.30 4.51 -5.36
N ASP A 259 0.30 5.70 -5.34
CA ASP A 259 1.63 5.96 -4.76
C ASP A 259 1.59 7.12 -3.73
N SER A 260 0.57 7.10 -2.88
CA SER A 260 0.30 8.16 -1.89
C SER A 260 0.76 7.81 -0.46
N PHE A 261 1.72 6.90 -0.30
CA PHE A 261 2.20 6.46 1.02
C PHE A 261 2.72 7.63 1.85
N GLY A 262 2.37 7.65 3.14
CA GLY A 262 2.55 8.79 4.04
C GLY A 262 1.33 9.73 4.13
N TYR A 263 0.27 9.46 3.37
CA TYR A 263 -1.00 10.18 3.44
C TYR A 263 -2.17 9.19 3.51
N ARG A 264 -3.23 9.54 4.26
CA ARG A 264 -4.47 8.73 4.33
C ARG A 264 -5.10 8.57 2.93
N HIS A 265 -5.61 7.37 2.62
CA HIS A 265 -6.16 7.06 1.28
C HIS A 265 -7.23 5.95 1.28
N SER A 266 -7.46 5.24 2.39
CA SER A 266 -8.29 4.03 2.39
C SER A 266 -9.68 4.26 3.02
N HIS A 267 -10.54 3.23 2.91
CA HIS A 267 -11.81 3.12 3.63
C HIS A 267 -11.66 2.37 4.98
N GLY A 268 -10.50 2.47 5.62
CA GLY A 268 -10.24 1.89 6.95
C GLY A 268 -9.01 0.99 6.99
N CYS A 269 -8.73 0.26 5.91
CA CYS A 269 -7.52 -0.58 5.80
C CYS A 269 -6.22 0.24 5.87
N VAL A 270 -5.11 -0.44 6.13
CA VAL A 270 -3.77 0.16 6.12
C VAL A 270 -3.07 -0.27 4.83
N ASN A 271 -3.04 0.63 3.85
CA ASN A 271 -2.42 0.38 2.56
C ASN A 271 -0.90 0.43 2.69
N LEU A 272 -0.23 -0.55 2.08
CA LEU A 272 1.21 -0.69 1.98
C LEU A 272 1.65 -0.67 0.52
N ALA A 273 2.88 -0.21 0.26
CA ALA A 273 3.45 -0.40 -1.08
C ALA A 273 3.57 -1.90 -1.36
N PRO A 274 3.43 -2.34 -2.63
CA PRO A 274 3.44 -3.76 -2.96
C PRO A 274 4.63 -4.55 -2.38
N ALA A 275 5.83 -3.96 -2.44
CA ALA A 275 7.05 -4.58 -1.90
C ALA A 275 6.98 -4.78 -0.37
N ASP A 276 6.42 -3.81 0.34
CA ASP A 276 6.33 -3.82 1.80
C ASP A 276 5.24 -4.78 2.28
N ALA A 277 4.11 -4.80 1.57
CA ALA A 277 3.03 -5.75 1.82
C ALA A 277 3.52 -7.19 1.61
N TYR A 278 4.25 -7.44 0.53
CA TYR A 278 4.85 -8.75 0.26
C TYR A 278 5.83 -9.15 1.37
N TRP A 279 6.74 -8.26 1.75
CA TRP A 279 7.70 -8.53 2.83
C TRP A 279 7.00 -8.85 4.16
N LEU A 280 6.04 -8.01 4.58
CA LEU A 280 5.26 -8.24 5.80
C LEU A 280 4.45 -9.53 5.73
N PHE A 281 3.84 -9.82 4.58
CA PHE A 281 3.08 -11.05 4.39
C PHE A 281 3.97 -12.29 4.52
N GLN A 282 5.24 -12.25 4.12
CA GLN A 282 6.14 -13.38 4.36
C GLN A 282 6.64 -13.44 5.81
N TRP A 283 6.92 -12.28 6.41
CA TRP A 283 7.50 -12.19 7.75
C TRP A 283 6.50 -12.50 8.88
N THR A 284 5.23 -12.14 8.69
CA THR A 284 4.15 -12.31 9.68
C THR A 284 3.62 -13.74 9.74
N THR A 285 3.10 -14.10 10.91
CA THR A 285 2.33 -15.32 11.16
C THR A 285 0.82 -15.09 11.02
N PRO A 286 0.04 -16.09 10.55
CA PRO A 286 0.45 -17.44 10.18
C PRO A 286 1.32 -17.46 8.91
N TYR A 287 2.29 -18.37 8.83
CA TYR A 287 3.13 -18.51 7.64
C TYR A 287 2.31 -19.05 6.47
N VAL A 288 2.55 -18.50 5.28
CA VAL A 288 1.84 -18.87 4.04
C VAL A 288 2.88 -19.27 3.00
N GLY A 289 3.00 -20.56 2.72
CA GLY A 289 3.91 -21.10 1.72
C GLY A 289 3.31 -21.16 0.32
N SER A 290 4.08 -21.67 -0.65
CA SER A 290 3.62 -21.94 -2.03
C SER A 290 2.36 -22.80 -2.03
N ASP A 291 2.37 -23.89 -1.25
CA ASP A 291 1.33 -24.91 -1.23
C ASP A 291 0.15 -24.55 -0.31
N SER A 292 0.24 -23.41 0.39
CA SER A 292 -0.84 -22.93 1.23
C SER A 292 -2.05 -22.52 0.38
N PRO A 293 -3.29 -22.73 0.88
CA PRO A 293 -4.48 -22.23 0.21
C PRO A 293 -4.43 -20.70 0.07
N ARG A 294 -5.28 -20.16 -0.83
CA ARG A 294 -5.36 -18.71 -1.07
C ARG A 294 -5.65 -17.93 0.22
N VAL A 295 -6.46 -18.50 1.11
CA VAL A 295 -6.83 -17.94 2.42
C VAL A 295 -6.30 -18.83 3.52
N VAL A 296 -5.58 -18.25 4.47
CA VAL A 296 -5.05 -18.95 5.66
C VAL A 296 -5.53 -18.20 6.90
N TYR A 297 -6.28 -18.88 7.76
CA TYR A 297 -6.73 -18.32 9.03
C TYR A 297 -5.68 -18.55 10.11
N ALA A 298 -5.42 -17.52 10.90
CA ALA A 298 -4.68 -17.67 12.13
C ALA A 298 -5.60 -18.34 13.16
N LYS A 299 -5.05 -19.27 13.94
CA LYS A 299 -5.72 -19.74 15.15
C LYS A 299 -5.44 -18.71 16.24
N ASP A 300 -4.42 -18.98 17.05
CA ASP A 300 -4.01 -18.13 18.17
C ASP A 300 -2.57 -17.61 18.04
N ASN A 301 -1.98 -17.74 16.85
CA ASN A 301 -0.57 -17.44 16.58
C ASN A 301 -0.35 -16.29 15.59
N GLY A 302 -1.38 -15.49 15.33
CA GLY A 302 -1.28 -14.31 14.48
C GLY A 302 -0.29 -13.29 15.02
N THR A 303 0.50 -12.66 14.15
CA THR A 303 1.38 -11.56 14.55
C THR A 303 0.57 -10.40 15.11
N TRP A 304 1.06 -9.78 16.18
CA TRP A 304 0.40 -8.65 16.82
C TRP A 304 0.45 -7.40 15.93
N VAL A 305 -0.63 -6.60 15.97
CA VAL A 305 -0.73 -5.32 15.28
C VAL A 305 -1.23 -4.28 16.28
N ARG A 306 -0.37 -3.34 16.64
CA ARG A 306 -0.76 -2.12 17.37
C ARG A 306 -1.05 -1.02 16.37
N VAL A 307 -2.20 -0.39 16.52
CA VAL A 307 -2.59 0.83 15.79
C VAL A 307 -2.73 1.96 16.81
N ARG A 308 -2.04 3.08 16.60
CA ARG A 308 -2.04 4.22 17.52
C ARG A 308 -2.18 5.55 16.80
N GLU A 309 -2.75 6.53 17.48
CA GLU A 309 -2.94 7.88 16.94
C GLU A 309 -1.70 8.78 17.08
N ARG A 310 -0.91 8.67 18.16
CA ARG A 310 0.33 9.43 18.37
C ARG A 310 1.39 8.60 19.08
#